data_AF-F6G4Q9-F1
#
_entry.id   AF-F6G4Q9-F1
#
_cell.length_a   1.000
_cell.length_b   1.000
_cell.length_c   1.000
_cell.angle_alpha   90.00
_cell.angle_beta   90.00
_cell.angle_gamma   90.00
#
_symmetry.space_group_name_H-M   'P 1'
#
loop_
_entity.id
_entity.type
_entity.pdbx_description
1 polymer ?
#
loop_
_entity_poly.entity_id
_entity_poly.type
_entity_poly.pdbx_seq_one_letter_code
_entity_poly.pdbx_strand_id
1 'polypeptide(L)'
;MLYGGPGGETLGSAGFSGVGSPAPPSGPPPSSGDEMASLRQSQRGCHDCKPQRASPRVIPIPATRTPPHFPPHRRLPMTSKRRIYLTGALAGREFLRRTQSDLHVHQQYLPESLRWEMVSATASQPPEFLAGFVDAIGAFVLMTLEGCDINPQTWEVLAAVER
;
A
#
# COMPACT_ATOMS: atom_id res chain seq x y z
N MET A 1 -47.60 45.40 -36.89
CA MET A 1 -47.73 45.06 -35.46
C MET A 1 -46.30 44.82 -34.95
N LEU A 2 -45.64 45.72 -34.22
CA LEU A 2 -45.83 46.05 -32.78
C LEU A 2 -45.70 44.79 -31.92
N TYR A 3 -44.83 44.60 -30.92
CA TYR A 3 -43.86 45.33 -30.08
C TYR A 3 -42.83 44.24 -29.64
N GLY A 4 -41.62 44.43 -29.12
CA GLY A 4 -41.07 45.43 -28.22
C GLY A 4 -39.94 44.72 -27.43
N GLY A 5 -38.79 45.38 -27.29
CA GLY A 5 -37.54 44.82 -26.79
C GLY A 5 -37.36 44.83 -25.25
N PRO A 6 -36.10 44.87 -24.78
CA PRO A 6 -35.60 44.32 -23.51
C PRO A 6 -35.60 45.32 -22.33
N GLY A 7 -35.58 44.82 -21.09
CA GLY A 7 -35.02 45.51 -19.91
C GLY A 7 -33.74 44.77 -19.50
N GLY A 8 -32.58 45.38 -19.22
CA GLY A 8 -32.39 46.57 -18.36
C GLY A 8 -32.72 46.15 -16.94
N GLU A 9 -31.90 46.25 -15.88
CA GLU A 9 -31.08 47.39 -15.42
C GLU A 9 -30.07 46.83 -14.38
N THR A 10 -28.75 46.99 -14.55
CA THR A 10 -27.86 47.95 -13.84
C THR A 10 -28.07 48.11 -12.32
N LEU A 11 -27.07 47.72 -11.51
CA LEU A 11 -26.27 48.60 -10.62
C LEU A 11 -25.52 47.79 -9.57
N GLY A 12 -24.22 48.09 -9.40
CA GLY A 12 -23.43 47.53 -8.30
C GLY A 12 -21.91 47.73 -8.41
N SER A 13 -21.46 48.89 -8.91
CA SER A 13 -20.08 49.34 -8.67
C SER A 13 -19.89 49.64 -7.19
N ALA A 14 -18.94 48.97 -6.55
CA ALA A 14 -18.24 49.51 -5.40
C ALA A 14 -16.74 49.32 -5.66
N GLY A 15 -16.07 50.44 -5.92
CA GLY A 15 -14.61 50.49 -5.95
C GLY A 15 -14.06 50.31 -4.54
N PHE A 16 -12.90 49.67 -4.46
CA PHE A 16 -11.97 49.86 -3.36
C PHE A 16 -10.61 50.21 -3.95
N SER A 17 -10.34 51.51 -3.98
CA SER A 17 -9.00 52.07 -4.01
C SER A 17 -8.51 52.18 -2.57
N GLY A 18 -7.34 51.62 -2.29
CA GLY A 18 -6.58 51.77 -1.04
C GLY A 18 -5.36 50.86 -1.13
N VAL A 19 -4.25 51.30 -1.74
CA VAL A 19 -3.17 52.07 -1.10
C VAL A 19 -2.76 51.46 0.24
N GLY A 20 -1.61 50.80 0.27
CA GLY A 20 -0.89 50.52 1.51
C GLY A 20 -0.18 49.17 1.56
N SER A 21 0.88 48.99 0.76
CA SER A 21 1.99 48.14 1.20
C SER A 21 2.65 48.79 2.41
N PRO A 22 2.92 48.00 3.46
CA PRO A 22 4.26 48.03 4.03
C PRO A 22 4.91 46.65 3.93
N ALA A 23 6.09 46.65 3.30
CA ALA A 23 7.02 45.54 3.30
C ALA A 23 7.44 45.21 4.75
N PRO A 24 7.50 43.92 5.14
CA PRO A 24 8.29 43.51 6.29
C PRO A 24 9.79 43.46 5.89
N PRO A 25 10.69 43.70 6.86
CA PRO A 25 12.11 43.96 6.61
C PRO A 25 12.87 42.77 6.03
N SER A 26 13.79 43.09 5.12
CA SER A 26 14.89 42.25 4.67
C SER A 26 15.77 41.83 5.86
N GLY A 27 15.45 40.69 6.46
CA GLY A 27 16.31 39.97 7.37
C GLY A 27 16.94 38.76 6.65
N PRO A 28 18.23 38.44 6.89
CA PRO A 28 18.82 37.23 6.36
C PRO A 28 18.07 36.00 6.91
N PRO A 29 17.90 34.92 6.12
CA PRO A 29 17.34 33.69 6.64
C PRO A 29 18.27 33.15 7.76
N PRO A 30 17.73 32.69 8.90
CA PRO A 30 18.54 31.96 9.86
C PRO A 30 18.99 30.65 9.22
N SER A 31 20.28 30.56 8.92
CA SER A 31 20.98 29.29 8.79
C SER A 31 20.87 28.55 10.11
N SER A 32 19.98 27.57 10.17
CA SER A 32 20.06 26.51 11.16
C SER A 32 19.75 25.20 10.44
N GLY A 33 20.75 24.73 9.70
CA GLY A 33 20.97 23.30 9.58
C GLY A 33 21.24 22.70 10.96
N ASP A 34 21.12 21.39 11.04
CA ASP A 34 21.53 20.56 12.18
C ASP A 34 20.55 20.40 13.35
N GLU A 35 19.30 19.92 13.13
CA GLU A 35 18.60 19.22 14.23
C GLU A 35 17.51 18.18 13.86
N MET A 36 17.70 17.37 12.81
CA MET A 36 16.91 16.12 12.66
C MET A 36 17.74 14.89 12.25
N ALA A 37 19.04 14.90 12.54
CA ALA A 37 19.90 13.73 12.40
C ALA A 37 19.86 12.76 13.61
N SER A 38 19.04 13.05 14.63
CA SER A 38 19.11 12.36 15.93
C SER A 38 18.11 11.22 16.16
N LEU A 39 17.34 10.79 15.14
CA LEU A 39 16.52 9.57 15.22
C LEU A 39 17.00 8.41 14.33
N ARG A 40 18.16 8.55 13.68
CA ARG A 40 18.82 7.46 12.93
C ARG A 40 20.06 6.91 13.62
N GLN A 41 20.35 7.35 14.85
CA GLN A 41 21.55 6.99 15.59
C GLN A 41 21.33 5.90 16.66
N SER A 42 20.16 5.26 16.68
CA SER A 42 19.87 4.05 17.47
C SER A 42 19.80 2.80 16.58
N GLN A 43 20.83 2.59 15.74
CA GLN A 43 21.02 1.35 14.96
C GLN A 43 22.47 0.87 14.93
N ARG A 44 23.36 1.40 15.79
CA ARG A 44 24.75 0.92 15.88
C ARG A 44 25.08 0.55 17.31
N GLY A 45 24.77 -0.69 17.66
CA GLY A 45 24.98 -1.23 19.00
C GLY A 45 24.82 -2.75 19.09
N CYS A 46 25.37 -3.51 18.14
CA CYS A 46 25.64 -4.94 18.33
C CYS A 46 27.01 -5.25 17.71
N HIS A 47 28.07 -4.82 18.38
CA HIS A 47 29.41 -5.33 18.12
C HIS A 47 29.63 -6.57 19.02
N ASP A 48 30.23 -7.59 18.39
CA ASP A 48 30.73 -8.84 18.97
C ASP A 48 29.79 -10.07 18.96
N CYS A 49 29.62 -10.63 17.76
CA CYS A 49 29.55 -12.09 17.61
C CYS A 49 30.64 -12.49 16.61
N LYS A 50 31.84 -12.83 17.09
CA LYS A 50 32.85 -13.52 16.27
C LYS A 50 32.30 -14.87 15.80
N PRO A 51 32.26 -15.18 14.49
CA PRO A 51 32.24 -16.56 14.04
C PRO A 51 33.67 -17.10 14.15
N GLN A 52 33.91 -17.95 15.13
CA GLN A 52 35.16 -18.67 15.27
C GLN A 52 35.30 -19.64 14.08
N ARG A 53 36.21 -19.30 13.16
CA ARG A 53 36.51 -20.10 11.97
C ARG A 53 37.11 -21.45 12.40
N ALA A 54 36.31 -22.50 12.39
CA ALA A 54 36.79 -23.87 12.57
C ALA A 54 37.50 -24.35 11.29
N SER A 55 38.68 -24.94 11.47
CA SER A 55 39.55 -25.49 10.42
C SER A 55 38.88 -26.68 9.70
N PRO A 56 39.11 -26.91 8.39
CA PRO A 56 38.42 -27.96 7.65
C PRO A 56 38.99 -29.33 8.03
N ARG A 57 38.22 -30.13 8.77
CA ARG A 57 38.45 -31.57 8.84
C ARG A 57 37.69 -32.24 7.70
N VAL A 58 38.44 -32.75 6.73
CA VAL A 58 37.93 -33.65 5.68
C VAL A 58 37.45 -34.93 6.37
N ILE A 59 36.15 -35.16 6.37
CA ILE A 59 35.54 -36.42 6.79
C ILE A 59 35.24 -37.21 5.52
N PRO A 60 35.71 -38.47 5.36
CA PRO A 60 35.30 -39.32 4.26
C PRO A 60 33.80 -39.62 4.37
N ILE A 61 33.02 -39.23 3.36
CA ILE A 61 31.59 -39.54 3.28
C ILE A 61 31.43 -40.94 2.65
N PRO A 62 30.84 -41.93 3.33
CA PRO A 62 30.44 -43.17 2.67
C PRO A 62 29.28 -42.89 1.72
N ALA A 63 29.49 -43.18 0.43
CA ALA A 63 28.50 -43.06 -0.63
C ALA A 63 27.47 -44.19 -0.53
N THR A 64 26.29 -43.92 0.03
CA THR A 64 25.00 -44.49 -0.42
C THR A 64 23.87 -43.92 0.42
N ARG A 65 23.19 -42.88 -0.09
CA ARG A 65 21.82 -42.60 0.30
C ARG A 65 21.12 -42.00 -0.90
N THR A 66 20.33 -42.86 -1.54
CA THR A 66 19.35 -42.52 -2.56
C THR A 66 18.53 -41.30 -2.10
N PRO A 67 18.29 -40.33 -2.99
CA PRO A 67 17.47 -39.17 -2.62
C PRO A 67 16.06 -39.66 -2.26
N PRO A 68 15.46 -39.19 -1.16
CA PRO A 68 14.05 -39.41 -0.93
C PRO A 68 13.30 -38.73 -2.08
N HIS A 69 12.61 -39.54 -2.87
CA HIS A 69 11.69 -39.10 -3.90
C HIS A 69 10.58 -38.27 -3.21
N PHE A 70 10.78 -36.96 -3.14
CA PHE A 70 9.69 -36.04 -2.83
C PHE A 70 8.65 -36.23 -3.94
N PRO A 71 7.44 -36.72 -3.61
CA PRO A 71 6.38 -36.75 -4.61
C PRO A 71 6.21 -35.33 -5.13
N PRO A 72 6.13 -35.10 -6.46
CA PRO A 72 5.87 -33.78 -6.98
C PRO A 72 4.60 -33.30 -6.31
N HIS A 73 4.66 -32.13 -5.67
CA HIS A 73 3.54 -31.49 -5.00
C HIS A 73 2.28 -31.77 -5.81
N ARG A 74 1.38 -32.61 -5.27
CA ARG A 74 0.05 -32.76 -5.85
C ARG A 74 -0.55 -31.37 -5.75
N ARG A 75 -0.46 -30.60 -6.84
CA ARG A 75 -1.40 -29.52 -7.11
C ARG A 75 -2.73 -30.25 -7.24
N LEU A 76 -3.40 -30.43 -6.10
CA LEU A 76 -4.76 -30.89 -6.06
C LEU A 76 -5.51 -30.03 -7.09
N PRO A 77 -6.25 -30.64 -8.02
CA PRO A 77 -6.95 -29.88 -9.06
C PRO A 77 -7.79 -28.83 -8.35
N MET A 78 -7.38 -27.57 -8.52
CA MET A 78 -8.06 -26.45 -7.90
C MET A 78 -9.49 -26.45 -8.42
N THR A 79 -10.45 -26.64 -7.52
CA THR A 79 -11.87 -26.52 -7.86
C THR A 79 -12.10 -25.13 -8.46
N SER A 80 -13.03 -25.02 -9.42
CA SER A 80 -13.32 -23.73 -10.07
C SER A 80 -13.64 -22.64 -9.05
N LYS A 81 -14.34 -22.99 -7.97
CA LYS A 81 -14.61 -22.09 -6.83
C LYS A 81 -13.35 -21.63 -6.10
N ARG A 82 -12.44 -22.55 -5.78
CA ARG A 82 -11.16 -22.22 -5.13
C ARG A 82 -10.32 -21.29 -6.02
N ARG A 83 -10.31 -21.53 -7.34
CA ARG A 83 -9.61 -20.65 -8.28
C ARG A 83 -10.21 -19.23 -8.27
N ILE A 84 -11.54 -19.12 -8.34
CA ILE A 84 -12.25 -17.83 -8.30
C ILE A 84 -11.94 -17.08 -6.99
N TYR A 85 -11.96 -17.78 -5.86
CA TYR A 85 -11.60 -17.23 -4.56
C TYR A 85 -10.18 -16.66 -4.53
N LEU A 86 -9.18 -17.42 -4.99
CA LEU A 86 -7.80 -16.92 -5.04
C LEU A 86 -7.62 -15.76 -6.02
N THR A 87 -8.36 -15.74 -7.13
CA THR A 87 -8.38 -14.58 -8.03
C THR A 87 -8.93 -13.34 -7.33
N GLY A 88 -9.99 -13.50 -6.52
CA GLY A 88 -10.51 -12.44 -5.65
C GLY A 88 -9.46 -11.92 -4.68
N ALA A 89 -8.74 -12.82 -3.99
CA ALA A 89 -7.69 -12.44 -3.06
C ALA A 89 -6.54 -11.65 -3.73
N LEU A 90 -6.14 -12.06 -4.94
CA LEU A 90 -5.15 -11.31 -5.73
C LEU A 90 -5.66 -9.92 -6.12
N ALA A 91 -6.93 -9.79 -6.48
CA ALA A 91 -7.54 -8.51 -6.77
C ALA A 91 -7.57 -7.60 -5.52
N GLY A 92 -7.78 -8.16 -4.33
CA GLY A 92 -7.69 -7.46 -3.05
C GLY A 92 -6.30 -6.88 -2.79
N ARG A 93 -5.25 -7.68 -3.03
CA ARG A 93 -3.85 -7.19 -2.97
C ARG A 93 -3.61 -6.04 -3.97
N GLU A 94 -4.09 -6.19 -5.19
CA GLU A 94 -3.93 -5.15 -6.23
C GLU A 94 -4.67 -3.86 -5.88
N PHE A 95 -5.84 -3.95 -5.24
CA PHE A 95 -6.54 -2.80 -4.69
C PHE A 95 -5.68 -2.10 -3.63
N LEU A 96 -5.15 -2.84 -2.65
CA LEU A 96 -4.28 -2.29 -1.61
C LEU A 96 -3.02 -1.62 -2.20
N ARG A 97 -2.45 -2.23 -3.24
CA ARG A 97 -1.30 -1.69 -3.98
C ARG A 97 -1.62 -0.33 -4.62
N ARG A 98 -2.78 -0.22 -5.28
CA ARG A 98 -3.27 1.03 -5.86
C ARG A 98 -3.51 2.08 -4.78
N THR A 99 -4.23 1.73 -3.71
CA THR A 99 -4.50 2.64 -2.58
C THR A 99 -3.22 3.16 -1.94
N GLN A 100 -2.22 2.30 -1.70
CA GLN A 100 -0.94 2.76 -1.16
C GLN A 100 -0.17 3.68 -2.11
N SER A 101 -0.21 3.39 -3.42
CA SER A 101 0.42 4.26 -4.43
C SER A 101 -0.27 5.64 -4.45
N ASP A 102 -1.60 5.67 -4.41
CA ASP A 102 -2.38 6.91 -4.38
C ASP A 102 -2.11 7.70 -3.11
N LEU A 103 -2.03 7.04 -1.95
CA LEU A 103 -1.62 7.65 -0.70
C LEU A 103 -0.21 8.23 -0.77
N HIS A 104 0.73 7.52 -1.40
CA HIS A 104 2.11 7.96 -1.50
C HIS A 104 2.27 9.17 -2.44
N VAL A 105 1.57 9.15 -3.58
CA VAL A 105 1.70 10.18 -4.63
C VAL A 105 0.84 11.41 -4.31
N HIS A 106 -0.39 11.21 -3.85
CA HIS A 106 -1.37 12.27 -3.68
C HIS A 106 -1.61 12.65 -2.22
N GLN A 107 -1.10 11.89 -1.24
CA GLN A 107 -1.37 12.07 0.20
C GLN A 107 -2.86 12.11 0.55
N GLN A 108 -3.70 11.51 -0.30
CA GLN A 108 -5.16 11.49 -0.14
C GLN A 108 -5.64 10.06 0.07
N TYR A 109 -6.39 9.86 1.15
CA TYR A 109 -7.14 8.63 1.40
C TYR A 109 -8.60 8.84 1.00
N LEU A 110 -9.09 8.01 0.08
CA LEU A 110 -10.49 8.01 -0.34
C LEU A 110 -11.16 6.71 0.14
N PRO A 111 -11.75 6.70 1.35
CA PRO A 111 -12.44 5.52 1.88
C PRO A 111 -13.62 5.09 0.99
N GLU A 112 -14.22 6.02 0.24
CA GLU A 112 -15.27 5.76 -0.74
C GLU A 112 -14.81 4.80 -1.84
N SER A 113 -13.51 4.79 -2.19
CA SER A 113 -12.98 3.96 -3.27
C SER A 113 -13.13 2.47 -2.98
N LEU A 114 -12.96 2.03 -1.74
CA LEU A 114 -13.20 0.63 -1.36
C LEU A 114 -14.68 0.27 -1.53
N ARG A 115 -15.59 1.16 -1.10
CA ARG A 115 -17.03 0.95 -1.26
C ARG A 115 -17.43 0.84 -2.73
N TRP A 116 -16.87 1.71 -3.59
CA TRP A 116 -17.10 1.64 -5.03
C TRP A 116 -16.56 0.36 -5.66
N GLU A 117 -15.34 -0.05 -5.32
CA GLU A 117 -14.75 -1.30 -5.84
C GLU A 117 -15.59 -2.51 -5.41
N MET A 118 -16.09 -2.53 -4.16
CA MET A 118 -16.96 -3.60 -3.66
C MET A 118 -18.33 -3.65 -4.36
N VAL A 119 -18.99 -2.50 -4.56
CA VAL A 119 -20.28 -2.45 -5.27
C VAL A 119 -20.11 -2.90 -6.72
N SER A 120 -19.03 -2.46 -7.38
CA SER A 120 -18.68 -2.86 -8.75
C SER A 120 -18.36 -4.36 -8.85
N ALA A 121 -17.56 -4.88 -7.92
CA ALA A 121 -17.24 -6.31 -7.87
C ALA A 121 -18.48 -7.16 -7.60
N THR A 122 -19.37 -6.74 -6.69
CA THR A 122 -20.61 -7.46 -6.38
C THR A 122 -21.54 -7.54 -7.59
N ALA A 123 -21.54 -6.53 -8.46
CA ALA A 123 -22.37 -6.50 -9.67
C ALA A 123 -21.82 -7.39 -10.81
N SER A 124 -20.52 -7.68 -10.84
CA SER A 124 -19.85 -8.29 -11.99
C SER A 124 -19.16 -9.62 -11.69
N GLN A 125 -18.94 -9.95 -10.43
CA GLN A 125 -18.16 -11.10 -10.00
C GLN A 125 -19.00 -12.09 -9.17
N PRO A 126 -18.65 -13.40 -9.22
CA PRO A 126 -19.27 -14.40 -8.37
C PRO A 126 -18.97 -14.15 -6.88
N PRO A 127 -19.81 -14.64 -5.96
CA PRO A 127 -19.65 -14.42 -4.53
C PRO A 127 -18.33 -14.99 -3.97
N GLU A 128 -17.80 -16.08 -4.55
CA GLU A 128 -16.51 -16.63 -4.14
C GLU A 128 -15.35 -15.66 -4.42
N PHE A 129 -15.44 -14.86 -5.49
CA PHE A 129 -14.44 -13.83 -5.78
C PHE A 129 -14.49 -12.73 -4.72
N LEU A 130 -15.69 -12.27 -4.38
CA LEU A 130 -15.86 -11.23 -3.38
C LEU A 130 -15.37 -11.68 -2.00
N ALA A 131 -15.64 -12.95 -1.63
CA ALA A 131 -15.12 -13.54 -0.40
C ALA A 131 -13.58 -13.46 -0.34
N GLY A 132 -12.89 -13.91 -1.40
CA GLY A 132 -11.43 -13.83 -1.45
C GLY A 132 -10.89 -12.41 -1.43
N PHE A 133 -11.57 -11.48 -2.13
CA PHE A 133 -11.21 -10.06 -2.13
C PHE A 133 -11.28 -9.46 -0.72
N VAL A 134 -12.38 -9.70 -0.01
CA VAL A 134 -12.58 -9.17 1.35
C VAL A 134 -11.63 -9.84 2.34
N ASP A 135 -11.41 -11.15 2.24
CA ASP A 135 -10.48 -11.88 3.11
C ASP A 135 -9.04 -11.38 2.96
N ALA A 136 -8.60 -11.06 1.74
CA ALA A 136 -7.29 -10.44 1.52
C ALA A 136 -7.19 -9.07 2.22
N ILE A 137 -8.21 -8.21 2.14
CA ILE A 137 -8.19 -6.93 2.85
C ILE A 137 -8.18 -7.16 4.37
N GLY A 138 -9.01 -8.09 4.87
CA GLY A 138 -9.07 -8.45 6.29
C GLY A 138 -7.74 -8.97 6.81
N ALA A 139 -7.08 -9.87 6.08
CA ALA A 139 -5.77 -10.41 6.43
C ALA A 139 -4.69 -9.32 6.49
N PHE A 140 -4.70 -8.40 5.52
CA PHE A 140 -3.79 -7.26 5.54
C PHE A 140 -3.98 -6.38 6.78
N VAL A 141 -5.23 -6.03 7.11
CA VAL A 141 -5.56 -5.22 8.28
C VAL A 141 -5.16 -5.93 9.57
N LEU A 142 -5.51 -7.21 9.72
CA LEU A 142 -5.16 -8.01 10.90
C LEU A 142 -3.66 -8.05 11.14
N MET A 143 -2.89 -8.41 10.11
CA MET A 143 -1.44 -8.49 10.24
C MET A 143 -0.79 -7.12 10.48
N THR A 144 -1.34 -6.04 9.90
CA THR A 144 -0.87 -4.67 10.18
C THR A 144 -1.12 -4.30 11.65
N LEU A 145 -2.27 -4.68 12.21
CA LEU A 145 -2.61 -4.46 13.61
C LEU A 145 -1.75 -5.30 14.57
N GLU A 146 -1.27 -6.46 14.12
CA GLU A 146 -0.27 -7.28 14.83
C GLU A 146 1.15 -6.66 14.79
N GLY A 147 1.34 -5.55 14.07
CA GLY A 147 2.62 -4.85 13.95
C GLY A 147 3.55 -5.46 12.90
N CYS A 148 3.05 -6.32 12.01
CA CYS A 148 3.81 -6.81 10.88
C CYS A 148 3.94 -5.71 9.81
N ASP A 149 5.18 -5.40 9.42
CA ASP A 149 5.44 -4.51 8.29
C ASP A 149 5.15 -5.24 6.99
N ILE A 150 3.95 -5.04 6.46
CA ILE A 150 3.48 -5.70 5.24
C ILE A 150 3.45 -4.70 4.10
N ASN A 151 4.23 -5.04 3.07
CA ASN A 151 4.21 -4.33 1.81
C ASN A 151 3.34 -5.09 0.78
N PRO A 152 2.18 -4.56 0.36
CA PRO A 152 1.32 -5.11 -0.70
C PRO A 152 2.04 -5.47 -2.01
N GLN A 153 3.19 -4.86 -2.32
CA GLN A 153 3.99 -5.18 -3.51
C GLN A 153 4.64 -6.56 -3.42
N THR A 154 5.15 -6.92 -2.23
CA THR A 154 5.88 -8.17 -2.00
C THR A 154 5.08 -9.17 -1.17
N TRP A 155 3.85 -8.80 -0.79
CA TRP A 155 3.03 -9.62 0.09
C TRP A 155 2.48 -10.85 -0.64
N GLU A 156 2.81 -12.01 -0.09
CA GLU A 156 2.29 -13.32 -0.51
C GLU A 156 0.86 -13.53 0.01
N VAL A 157 -0.09 -12.80 -0.59
CA VAL A 157 -1.51 -12.79 -0.19
C VAL A 157 -2.13 -14.19 -0.16
N LEU A 158 -1.77 -15.07 -1.09
CA LEU A 158 -2.33 -16.43 -1.17
C LEU A 158 -1.93 -17.27 0.06
N ALA A 159 -0.72 -17.10 0.57
CA ALA A 159 -0.27 -17.79 1.77
C ALA A 159 -0.91 -17.22 3.05
N ALA A 160 -1.36 -15.97 3.02
CA ALA A 160 -2.02 -15.33 4.14
C ALA A 160 -3.51 -15.72 4.25
N VAL A 161 -4.20 -15.92 3.12
CA VAL A 161 -5.63 -16.27 3.10
C VAL A 161 -5.91 -17.79 3.09
N GLU A 162 -4.95 -18.62 2.67
CA GLU A 162 -5.09 -20.09 2.71
C GLU A 162 -4.69 -20.72 4.06
N ARG A 163 -4.57 -19.90 5.11
CA ARG A 163 -3.92 -20.25 6.38
C ARG A 163 -4.83 -20.96 7.38
#